data_AF-A0A8X6RWB8-F1
#
_entry.id   AF-A0A8X6RWB8-F1
#
_cell.length_a   1.000
_cell.length_b   1.000
_cell.length_c   1.000
_cell.angle_alpha   90.00
_cell.angle_beta   90.00
_cell.angle_gamma   90.00
#
_symmetry.space_group_name_H-M   'P 1'
#
loop_
_entity.id
_entity.type
_entity.pdbx_description
1 polymer ?
#
loop_
_entity_poly.entity_id
_entity_poly.type
_entity_poly.pdbx_seq_one_letter_code
_entity_poly.pdbx_strand_id
1 'polypeptide(L)'
;MAFTDRDLNPCSLSFKLPMQLAGSDSNEILSWKIGRLPAEWKRATIIPIKKAGKNNWAPKDFRPIALTSTTCKIMEKMILIRIQYFLDSKNLIPDE
;
A
#
# COMPACT_ATOMS: atom_id res chain seq x y z
N MET A 1 -15.75 19.47 -24.99
CA MET A 1 -16.85 18.49 -24.99
C MET A 1 -16.89 17.88 -23.60
N ALA A 2 -17.88 18.28 -22.81
CA ALA A 2 -17.97 17.98 -21.38
C ALA A 2 -18.14 16.47 -21.14
N PHE A 3 -17.28 15.88 -20.35
CA PHE A 3 -17.52 14.56 -19.75
C PHE A 3 -18.26 14.81 -18.44
N THR A 4 -19.59 14.74 -18.48
CA THR A 4 -20.44 14.93 -17.31
C THR A 4 -20.37 13.72 -16.41
N ASP A 5 -20.18 14.02 -15.13
CA ASP A 5 -19.99 13.19 -13.94
C ASP A 5 -21.29 12.50 -13.50
N ARG A 6 -21.87 11.66 -14.37
CA ARG A 6 -23.04 10.82 -14.03
C ARG A 6 -22.82 9.44 -14.65
N ASP A 7 -22.78 8.42 -13.79
CA ASP A 7 -22.82 6.97 -14.07
C ASP A 7 -21.61 6.13 -13.58
N LEU A 8 -20.92 6.55 -12.52
CA LEU A 8 -20.09 5.61 -11.73
C LEU A 8 -20.91 4.98 -10.60
N ASN A 9 -21.69 3.95 -10.95
CA ASN A 9 -22.18 2.95 -9.99
C ASN A 9 -20.98 2.25 -9.33
N PRO A 10 -20.90 2.13 -7.99
CA PRO A 10 -19.69 1.66 -7.32
C PRO A 10 -19.48 0.14 -7.34
N CYS A 11 -20.22 -0.64 -8.14
CA CYS A 11 -20.34 -2.09 -7.90
C CYS A 11 -20.04 -3.04 -9.07
N SER A 12 -19.53 -2.58 -10.22
CA SER A 12 -19.24 -3.49 -11.35
C SER A 12 -17.92 -3.24 -12.07
N LEU A 13 -16.83 -3.06 -11.34
CA LEU A 13 -15.49 -3.28 -11.91
C LEU A 13 -15.15 -4.77 -11.78
N SER A 14 -15.71 -5.56 -12.69
CA SER A 14 -15.21 -6.91 -12.95
C SER A 14 -13.82 -6.81 -13.58
N PHE A 15 -12.78 -6.78 -12.74
CA PHE A 15 -11.41 -7.06 -13.16
C PHE A 15 -11.35 -8.52 -13.63
N LYS A 16 -11.69 -8.77 -14.90
CA LYS A 16 -11.33 -10.00 -15.59
C LYS A 16 -9.85 -9.89 -15.99
N LEU A 17 -8.98 -10.34 -15.10
CA LEU A 17 -7.61 -10.69 -15.48
C LEU A 17 -7.63 -12.06 -16.16
N PRO A 18 -6.96 -12.24 -17.31
CA PRO A 18 -6.86 -13.54 -17.96
C PRO A 18 -6.07 -14.50 -17.07
N MET A 19 -6.79 -15.52 -16.62
CA MET A 19 -6.33 -16.69 -15.90
C MET A 19 -5.56 -17.60 -16.86
N GLN A 20 -4.23 -17.64 -16.72
CA GLN A 20 -3.40 -18.83 -16.96
C GLN A 20 -1.96 -18.48 -16.62
N LEU A 21 -1.49 -19.02 -15.50
CA LEU A 21 -0.23 -19.77 -15.39
C LEU A 21 -0.22 -20.39 -13.99
N ALA A 22 -0.49 -21.70 -13.95
CA ALA A 22 -0.26 -22.52 -12.78
C ALA A 22 1.26 -22.60 -12.54
N GLY A 23 1.74 -21.76 -11.64
CA GLY A 23 3.01 -21.87 -10.98
C GLY A 23 2.75 -21.67 -9.49
N SER A 24 3.32 -22.54 -8.67
CA SER A 24 3.33 -22.42 -7.21
C SER A 24 3.55 -20.95 -6.81
N ASP A 25 2.71 -20.43 -5.91
CA ASP A 25 2.86 -19.11 -5.25
C ASP A 25 1.98 -17.94 -5.74
N SER A 26 0.90 -18.18 -6.50
CA SER A 26 -0.01 -17.13 -6.98
C SER A 26 -1.22 -16.86 -6.05
N ASN A 27 -0.97 -16.28 -4.87
CA ASN A 27 -2.01 -15.98 -3.86
C ASN A 27 -2.38 -14.48 -3.72
N GLU A 28 -1.90 -13.59 -4.59
CA GLU A 28 -2.00 -12.14 -4.37
C GLU A 28 -3.44 -11.60 -4.30
N ILE A 29 -4.36 -12.13 -5.12
CA ILE A 29 -5.77 -11.70 -5.15
C ILE A 29 -6.55 -12.24 -3.93
N LEU A 30 -6.15 -13.39 -3.41
CA LEU A 30 -6.77 -14.01 -2.23
C LEU A 30 -6.41 -13.27 -0.94
N SER A 31 -5.24 -12.64 -0.90
CA SER A 31 -4.76 -11.86 0.26
C SER A 31 -5.79 -10.80 0.70
N TRP A 32 -6.37 -10.05 -0.25
CA TRP A 32 -7.36 -9.02 0.06
C TRP A 32 -8.67 -9.58 0.63
N LYS A 33 -9.13 -10.71 0.11
CA LYS A 33 -10.40 -11.34 0.54
C LYS A 33 -10.25 -12.09 1.87
N ILE A 34 -9.11 -12.73 2.09
CA ILE A 34 -8.86 -13.62 3.24
C ILE A 34 -8.11 -12.89 4.37
N GLY A 35 -7.56 -11.70 4.10
CA GLY A 35 -6.76 -10.94 5.06
C GLY A 35 -5.39 -11.56 5.36
N ARG A 36 -4.90 -12.47 4.49
CA ARG A 36 -3.62 -13.16 4.69
C ARG A 36 -2.56 -12.65 3.73
N LEU A 37 -1.61 -11.88 4.27
CA LEU A 37 -0.46 -11.39 3.54
C LEU A 37 0.60 -12.49 3.33
N PRO A 38 1.20 -12.61 2.14
CA PRO A 38 2.36 -13.47 1.89
C PRO A 38 3.51 -13.17 2.86
N ALA A 39 4.33 -14.18 3.17
CA ALA A 39 5.49 -13.99 4.06
C ALA A 39 6.50 -12.99 3.49
N GLU A 40 6.65 -12.94 2.16
CA GLU A 40 7.51 -11.96 1.47
C GLU A 40 7.10 -10.52 1.76
N TRP A 41 5.79 -10.27 1.80
CA TRP A 41 5.23 -8.95 2.01
C TRP A 41 5.42 -8.45 3.44
N LYS A 42 5.65 -9.39 4.38
CA LYS A 42 5.94 -9.08 5.78
C LYS A 42 7.42 -8.78 6.02
N ARG A 43 8.29 -8.95 5.01
CA ARG A 43 9.72 -8.67 5.11
C ARG A 43 10.05 -7.32 4.51
N ALA A 44 10.97 -6.62 5.15
CA ALA A 44 11.49 -5.35 4.69
C ALA A 44 13.01 -5.32 4.83
N THR A 45 13.69 -4.73 3.85
CA THR A 45 15.13 -4.51 3.90
C THR A 45 15.38 -3.18 4.61
N ILE A 46 16.11 -3.20 5.72
CA ILE A 46 16.45 -1.97 6.45
C ILE A 46 17.69 -1.32 5.82
N ILE A 47 17.53 -0.11 5.30
CA ILE A 47 18.61 0.69 4.73
C ILE A 47 18.89 1.88 5.66
N PRO A 48 20.08 1.95 6.29
CA PRO A 48 20.44 3.09 7.13
C PRO A 48 20.85 4.30 6.28
N ILE A 49 20.12 5.42 6.40
CA ILE A 49 20.49 6.69 5.76
C ILE A 49 21.18 7.62 6.78
N LYS A 50 22.36 8.11 6.43
CA LYS A 50 23.15 9.00 7.31
C LYS A 50 22.45 10.34 7.53
N LYS A 51 22.44 10.84 8.77
CA LYS A 51 22.06 12.22 9.10
C LYS A 51 23.15 13.19 8.63
N ALA A 52 22.75 14.28 7.99
CA ALA A 52 23.67 15.32 7.54
C ALA A 52 24.45 15.93 8.73
N GLY A 53 25.73 16.24 8.52
CA GLY A 53 26.57 16.94 9.49
C GLY A 53 27.01 16.13 10.74
N LYS A 54 26.81 14.80 10.75
CA LYS A 54 27.17 13.95 11.91
C LYS A 54 28.30 12.95 11.62
N ASN A 55 28.85 12.37 12.69
CA ASN A 55 29.95 11.42 12.64
C ASN A 55 29.53 10.08 11.98
N ASN A 56 30.47 9.41 11.32
CA ASN A 56 30.20 8.19 10.54
C ASN A 56 30.06 6.90 11.37
N TRP A 57 30.45 6.93 12.65
CA TRP A 57 30.71 5.70 13.42
C TRP A 57 29.62 5.40 14.47
N ALA A 58 28.71 6.32 14.73
CA ALA A 58 27.65 6.14 15.73
C ALA A 58 26.34 5.63 15.07
N PRO A 59 25.77 4.50 15.52
CA PRO A 59 24.47 4.01 15.02
C PRO A 59 23.32 5.04 15.17
N LYS A 60 23.41 5.92 16.17
CA LYS A 60 22.43 7.00 16.42
C LYS A 60 22.37 8.06 15.31
N ASP A 61 23.40 8.11 14.46
CA ASP A 61 23.53 9.08 13.39
C ASP A 61 22.94 8.61 12.06
N PHE A 62 22.31 7.42 12.04
CA PHE A 62 21.55 6.92 10.89
C PHE A 62 20.03 6.97 11.14
N ARG A 63 19.27 7.02 10.05
CA ARG A 63 17.81 6.86 10.00
C ARG A 63 17.54 5.51 9.34
N PRO A 64 16.98 4.52 10.03
CA PRO A 64 16.59 3.27 9.38
C PRO A 64 15.38 3.52 8.50
N ILE A 65 15.48 3.20 7.20
CA ILE A 65 14.34 3.18 6.28
C ILE A 65 14.03 1.73 5.95
N ALA A 66 12.78 1.32 6.20
CA ALA A 66 12.29 0.01 5.81
C ALA A 66 11.87 0.04 4.32
N LEU A 67 12.62 -0.67 3.49
CA LEU A 67 12.28 -0.88 2.08
C LEU A 67 11.40 -2.13 1.97
N THR A 68 10.08 -1.90 1.84
CA THR A 68 9.08 -2.94 1.57
C THR A 68 8.94 -3.19 0.07
N SER A 69 8.35 -4.34 -0.30
CA SER A 69 8.09 -4.66 -1.71
C SER A 69 7.10 -3.68 -2.35
N THR A 70 7.21 -3.45 -3.66
CA THR A 70 6.34 -2.53 -4.40
C THR A 70 4.87 -2.89 -4.24
N THR A 71 4.54 -4.19 -4.23
CA THR A 71 3.16 -4.67 -4.07
C THR A 71 2.60 -4.34 -2.68
N CYS A 72 3.43 -4.39 -1.62
CA CYS A 72 3.01 -3.94 -0.28
C CYS A 72 2.66 -2.46 -0.28
N LYS A 73 3.51 -1.61 -0.85
CA LYS A 73 3.30 -0.16 -0.92
C LYS A 73 2.00 0.19 -1.64
N ILE A 74 1.69 -0.54 -2.71
CA ILE A 74 0.44 -0.36 -3.46
C ILE A 74 -0.76 -0.73 -2.58
N MET A 75 -0.70 -1.85 -1.87
CA MET A 75 -1.76 -2.26 -0.94
C MET A 75 -1.95 -1.28 0.22
N GLU A 76 -0.87 -0.84 0.85
CA GLU A 76 -0.88 0.18 1.90
C GLU A 76 -1.59 1.45 1.43
N LYS A 77 -1.26 1.92 0.21
CA LYS A 77 -1.89 3.10 -0.38
C LYS A 77 -3.38 2.91 -0.63
N MET A 78 -3.81 1.74 -1.10
CA MET A 78 -5.25 1.45 -1.27
C MET A 78 -6.02 1.47 0.05
N ILE A 79 -5.42 0.91 1.11
CA ILE A 79 -6.01 0.90 2.45
C ILE A 79 -6.09 2.33 3.00
N LEU A 80 -5.00 3.10 2.89
CA LEU A 80 -4.93 4.47 3.36
C LEU A 80 -6.00 5.35 2.71
N ILE A 81 -6.20 5.24 1.39
CA ILE A 81 -7.24 5.99 0.67
C ILE A 81 -8.65 5.64 1.22
N ARG A 82 -8.92 4.35 1.46
CA ARG A 82 -10.23 3.92 2.00
C ARG A 82 -10.47 4.41 3.43
N ILE A 83 -9.43 4.36 4.27
CA ILE A 83 -9.49 4.86 5.64
C ILE A 83 -9.71 6.37 5.63
N GLN A 84 -8.95 7.11 4.82
CA GLN A 84 -9.09 8.56 4.70
C GLN A 84 -10.51 8.94 4.28
N TYR A 85 -11.02 8.33 3.20
CA TYR A 85 -12.39 8.55 2.75
C TYR A 85 -13.42 8.29 3.86
N PHE A 86 -13.25 7.20 4.62
CA PHE A 86 -14.14 6.87 5.73
C PHE A 86 -14.07 7.93 6.84
N LEU A 87 -12.87 8.35 7.23
CA LEU A 87 -12.66 9.34 8.29
C LEU A 87 -13.23 10.71 7.91
N ASP A 88 -13.01 11.14 6.67
CA ASP A 88 -13.52 12.40 6.11
C ASP A 88 -15.05 12.36 6.06
N SER A 89 -15.65 11.26 5.59
CA SER A 89 -17.11 11.10 5.51
C SER A 89 -17.81 11.17 6.88
N LYS A 90 -17.06 10.91 7.95
CA LYS A 90 -17.56 10.91 9.34
C LYS A 90 -17.10 12.14 10.12
N ASN A 91 -16.38 13.08 9.49
CA ASN A 91 -15.78 14.26 10.12
C ASN A 91 -15.02 13.91 11.42
N LEU A 92 -14.28 12.79 11.40
CA LEU A 92 -13.55 12.29 12.58
C LEU A 92 -12.16 12.92 12.72
N ILE A 93 -11.67 13.54 11.66
CA ILE A 93 -10.42 14.29 11.65
C ILE A 93 -10.81 15.77 11.79
N PRO A 94 -10.25 16.50 12.77
CA PRO A 94 -10.48 17.93 12.87
C PRO A 94 -9.86 18.64 11.67
N ASP A 95 -10.56 19.63 11.12
CA ASP A 95 -9.98 20.54 10.14
C ASP A 95 -8.81 21.31 10.81
N GLU A 96 -7.67 21.37 10.12
CA GLU A 96 -6.47 22.11 10.57
C GLU A 96 -6.69 23.62 10.68
#